data_AF-A0A524L1C1-F1
#
_entry.id   AF-A0A524L1C1-F1
#
_cell.length_a   1.000
_cell.length_b   1.000
_cell.length_c   1.000
_cell.angle_alpha   90.00
_cell.angle_beta   90.00
_cell.angle_gamma   90.00
#
_symmetry.space_group_name_H-M   'P 1'
#
loop_
_entity.id
_entity.type
_entity.pdbx_description
1 polymer ?
#
loop_
_entity_poly.entity_id
_entity_poly.type
_entity_poly.pdbx_seq_one_letter_code
_entity_poly.pdbx_strand_id
1 'polypeptide(L)'
;MNKIITRPEEIVKNERVLYAGNHYLSVPIIDCQNGAIKNINVVSLSNKALVELQGEANLFTPHFYQEGKEIEIERIDVSKEQYYLPRLDFFLKGGIRVTGRIFTDLKEKGLIYSFESSEEIEISLFFDLRDVCLLRFDSHKIETKKIIKRDKWLGNPVANIFSSGVSLALAFGGDKDFEVDDFKGKETLNLKISCQNKNCFYIAVNYDPDGAS
;
A
#
# COMPACT_ATOMS: atom_id res chain seq x y z
N MET A 1 -26.62 -21.03 10.72
CA MET A 1 -26.97 -19.80 9.97
C MET A 1 -25.66 -19.08 9.67
N ASN A 2 -25.19 -19.18 8.42
CA ASN A 2 -23.92 -18.60 7.98
C ASN A 2 -24.06 -17.08 7.91
N LYS A 3 -23.35 -16.36 8.77
CA LYS A 3 -23.34 -14.90 8.76
C LYS A 3 -22.47 -14.43 7.61
N ILE A 4 -23.08 -13.78 6.62
CA ILE A 4 -22.45 -13.27 5.39
C ILE A 4 -21.75 -11.91 5.63
N ILE A 5 -21.89 -11.31 6.81
CA ILE A 5 -21.39 -9.97 7.11
C ILE A 5 -20.78 -9.94 8.52
N THR A 6 -19.56 -9.42 8.62
CA THR A 6 -18.93 -9.05 9.89
C THR A 6 -19.79 -7.96 10.53
N ARG A 7 -20.50 -8.25 11.62
CA ARG A 7 -21.23 -7.24 12.37
C ARG A 7 -20.18 -6.39 13.11
N PRO A 8 -20.04 -5.08 12.81
CA PRO A 8 -19.16 -4.23 13.60
C PRO A 8 -19.63 -4.24 15.06
N GLU A 9 -18.68 -4.11 15.99
CA GLU A 9 -18.99 -4.00 17.41
C GLU A 9 -19.95 -2.84 17.66
N GLU A 10 -20.88 -3.04 18.58
CA GLU A 10 -21.88 -2.04 18.91
C GLU A 10 -21.18 -0.82 19.52
N ILE A 11 -21.36 0.34 18.89
CA ILE A 11 -20.75 1.60 19.34
C ILE A 11 -21.46 2.01 20.63
N VAL A 12 -20.84 1.70 21.77
CA VAL A 12 -21.39 1.96 23.12
C VAL A 12 -21.33 3.45 23.49
N LYS A 13 -20.57 4.25 22.74
CA LYS A 13 -20.34 5.67 23.01
C LYS A 13 -20.14 6.43 21.69
N ASN A 14 -20.84 7.55 21.53
CA ASN A 14 -20.80 8.37 20.33
C ASN A 14 -19.49 9.17 20.27
N GLU A 15 -18.39 8.48 19.96
CA GLU A 15 -17.09 9.07 19.73
C GLU A 15 -16.95 9.41 18.25
N ARG A 16 -16.29 10.53 17.94
CA ARG A 16 -16.03 10.92 16.55
C ARG A 16 -15.00 9.97 15.96
N VAL A 17 -15.48 8.89 15.34
CA VAL A 17 -14.63 7.92 14.65
C VAL A 17 -14.23 8.49 13.28
N LEU A 18 -12.93 8.65 13.07
CA LEU A 18 -12.39 8.90 11.74
C LEU A 18 -12.18 7.53 11.08
N TYR A 19 -12.91 7.26 10.00
CA TYR A 19 -12.62 6.07 9.19
C TYR A 19 -11.26 6.29 8.51
N ALA A 20 -10.29 5.39 8.73
CA ALA A 20 -9.14 5.29 7.83
C ALA A 20 -9.67 4.78 6.49
N GLY A 21 -9.43 5.55 5.45
CA GLY A 21 -10.12 5.46 4.17
C GLY A 21 -10.51 6.87 3.80
N ASN A 22 -9.71 7.51 2.95
CA ASN A 22 -10.15 8.75 2.33
C ASN A 22 -11.32 8.42 1.37
N HIS A 23 -12.01 9.44 0.86
CA HIS A 23 -13.14 9.25 -0.08
C HIS A 23 -12.77 8.45 -1.37
N TYR A 24 -11.50 8.09 -1.55
CA TYR A 24 -10.92 7.55 -2.76
C TYR A 24 -10.39 6.12 -2.61
N LEU A 25 -9.94 5.70 -1.43
CA LEU A 25 -9.25 4.43 -1.21
C LEU A 25 -9.88 3.65 -0.04
N SER A 26 -10.26 2.39 -0.28
CA SER A 26 -10.62 1.49 0.83
C SER A 26 -9.36 1.04 1.57
N VAL A 27 -9.50 0.75 2.87
CA VAL A 27 -8.42 0.13 3.66
C VAL A 27 -7.93 -1.13 2.94
N PRO A 28 -6.60 -1.31 2.78
CA PRO A 28 -6.04 -2.50 2.15
C PRO A 28 -6.37 -3.78 2.92
N ILE A 29 -6.40 -4.92 2.21
CA ILE A 29 -6.28 -6.22 2.89
C ILE A 29 -4.81 -6.42 3.24
N ILE A 30 -4.50 -6.43 4.53
CA ILE A 30 -3.15 -6.62 5.06
C ILE A 30 -2.96 -8.10 5.42
N ASP A 31 -1.90 -8.70 4.90
CA ASP A 31 -1.45 -10.02 5.32
C ASP A 31 -0.67 -9.91 6.63
N CYS A 32 -1.23 -10.49 7.69
CA CYS A 32 -0.66 -10.42 9.03
C CYS A 32 0.56 -11.33 9.23
N GLN A 33 0.88 -12.21 8.26
CA GLN A 33 2.03 -13.12 8.37
C GLN A 33 3.34 -12.48 7.89
N ASN A 34 3.26 -11.55 6.94
CA ASN A 34 4.44 -10.90 6.35
C ASN A 34 4.29 -9.36 6.23
N GLY A 35 3.18 -8.79 6.69
CA GLY A 35 2.93 -7.35 6.62
C GLY A 35 2.67 -6.83 5.20
N ALA A 36 2.40 -7.72 4.23
CA ALA A 36 2.11 -7.36 2.87
C ALA A 36 0.71 -6.74 2.72
N ILE A 37 0.52 -5.94 1.68
CA ILE A 37 -0.79 -5.45 1.25
C ILE A 37 -1.21 -6.28 0.03
N LYS A 38 -2.29 -7.05 0.15
CA LYS A 38 -2.79 -7.91 -0.94
C LYS A 38 -3.39 -7.11 -2.08
N ASN A 39 -4.23 -6.14 -1.73
CA ASN A 39 -4.94 -5.30 -2.67
C ASN A 39 -5.24 -3.92 -2.06
N ILE A 40 -5.59 -2.99 -2.95
CA ILE A 40 -6.23 -1.72 -2.60
C ILE A 40 -7.43 -1.53 -3.53
N ASN A 41 -8.49 -0.89 -3.03
CA ASN A 41 -9.61 -0.50 -3.88
C ASN A 41 -9.65 1.01 -4.02
N VAL A 42 -9.89 1.46 -5.24
CA VAL A 42 -10.14 2.86 -5.56
C VAL A 42 -11.60 3.00 -5.97
N VAL A 43 -12.29 4.02 -5.44
CA VAL A 43 -13.64 4.32 -5.94
C VAL A 43 -13.55 4.67 -7.43
N SER A 44 -14.57 4.40 -8.23
CA SER A 44 -14.67 4.91 -9.60
C SER A 44 -16.07 5.46 -9.83
N LEU A 45 -16.16 6.80 -9.84
CA LEU A 45 -17.44 7.49 -9.99
C LEU A 45 -18.03 7.32 -11.39
N SER A 46 -17.19 7.26 -12.44
CA SER A 46 -17.62 7.03 -13.81
C SER A 46 -18.29 5.67 -14.00
N ASN A 47 -17.74 4.62 -13.37
CA ASN A 47 -18.27 3.26 -13.46
C ASN A 47 -19.31 2.93 -12.38
N LYS A 48 -19.46 3.80 -11.37
CA LYS A 48 -20.23 3.53 -10.14
C LYS A 48 -19.85 2.17 -9.53
N ALA A 49 -18.56 1.92 -9.45
CA ALA A 49 -17.94 0.66 -9.00
C ALA A 49 -16.66 0.96 -8.21
N LEU A 50 -16.07 -0.07 -7.57
CA LEU A 50 -14.69 0.01 -7.09
C LEU A 50 -13.75 -0.60 -8.14
N VAL A 51 -12.57 -0.01 -8.30
CA VAL A 51 -11.46 -0.58 -9.05
C VAL A 51 -10.51 -1.20 -8.04
N GLU A 52 -10.39 -2.52 -8.05
CA GLU A 52 -9.44 -3.27 -7.23
C GLU A 52 -8.12 -3.44 -7.96
N LEU A 53 -7.03 -3.15 -7.28
CA LEU A 53 -5.66 -3.37 -7.74
C LEU A 53 -5.06 -4.52 -6.93
N GLN A 54 -4.53 -5.54 -7.60
CA GLN A 54 -4.03 -6.75 -6.95
C GLN A 54 -2.70 -7.21 -7.59
N GLY A 55 -1.77 -7.67 -6.76
CA GLY A 55 -0.57 -8.38 -7.22
C GLY A 55 -0.83 -9.87 -7.47
N GLU A 56 0.18 -10.60 -7.93
CA GLU A 56 0.05 -12.06 -8.10
C GLU A 56 -0.14 -12.75 -6.75
N ALA A 57 0.73 -12.44 -5.79
CA ALA A 57 0.58 -12.84 -4.40
C ALA A 57 0.10 -11.65 -3.53
N ASN A 58 0.80 -10.52 -3.64
CA ASN A 58 0.50 -9.29 -2.93
C ASN A 58 0.81 -8.08 -3.81
N LEU A 59 0.03 -7.00 -3.65
CA LEU A 59 0.29 -5.73 -4.33
C LEU A 59 1.56 -5.04 -3.80
N PHE A 60 1.78 -5.09 -2.48
CA PHE A 60 2.99 -4.58 -1.84
C PHE A 60 3.54 -5.58 -0.82
N THR A 61 4.84 -5.85 -0.83
CA THR A 61 5.50 -6.75 0.14
C THR A 61 6.72 -6.06 0.76
N PRO A 62 6.77 -5.89 2.09
CA PRO A 62 7.97 -5.36 2.75
C PRO A 62 9.05 -6.44 2.89
N HIS A 63 10.29 -6.05 2.65
CA HIS A 63 11.50 -6.84 2.88
C HIS A 63 12.50 -6.01 3.69
N PHE A 64 13.25 -6.66 4.58
CA PHE A 64 14.15 -5.99 5.50
C PHE A 64 15.59 -6.44 5.22
N TYR A 65 16.53 -5.50 5.25
CA TYR A 65 17.93 -5.76 4.96
C TYR A 65 18.85 -5.09 5.98
N GLN A 66 19.95 -5.75 6.32
CA GLN A 66 21.06 -5.17 7.08
C GLN A 66 22.36 -5.56 6.38
N GLU A 67 23.22 -4.58 6.12
CA GLU A 67 24.49 -4.77 5.39
C GLU A 67 24.30 -5.50 4.03
N GLY A 68 23.20 -5.21 3.34
CA GLY A 68 22.87 -5.79 2.03
C GLY A 68 22.36 -7.24 2.05
N LYS A 69 22.14 -7.83 3.24
CA LYS A 69 21.56 -9.17 3.39
C LYS A 69 20.12 -9.09 3.87
N GLU A 70 19.24 -9.86 3.24
CA GLU A 70 17.84 -9.95 3.66
C GLU A 70 17.74 -10.61 5.04
N ILE A 71 16.91 -10.03 5.90
CA ILE A 71 16.64 -10.50 7.25
C ILE A 71 15.28 -11.17 7.26
N GLU A 72 15.27 -12.40 7.76
CA GLU A 72 14.05 -13.19 7.92
C GLU A 72 13.13 -12.57 9.00
N ILE A 73 11.83 -12.51 8.72
CA ILE A 73 10.80 -12.17 9.71
C ILE A 73 10.48 -13.43 10.52
N GLU A 74 10.80 -13.43 11.81
CA GLU A 74 10.52 -14.58 12.69
C GLU A 74 9.07 -14.60 13.16
N ARG A 75 8.51 -13.43 13.46
CA ARG A 75 7.10 -13.25 13.81
C ARG A 75 6.64 -11.81 13.62
N ILE A 76 5.32 -11.63 13.55
CA ILE A 76 4.66 -10.33 13.56
C ILE A 76 3.58 -10.34 14.63
N ASP A 77 3.64 -9.36 15.54
CA ASP A 77 2.52 -9.08 16.44
C ASP A 77 1.65 -7.99 15.80
N VAL A 78 0.35 -8.27 15.66
CA VAL A 78 -0.60 -7.35 15.03
C VAL A 78 -1.54 -6.75 16.06
N SER A 79 -1.68 -5.43 16.03
CA SER A 79 -2.60 -4.71 16.90
C SER A 79 -3.26 -3.55 16.16
N LYS A 80 -4.21 -2.89 16.83
CA LYS A 80 -4.85 -1.66 16.34
C LYS A 80 -4.51 -0.51 17.28
N GLU A 81 -3.85 0.51 16.77
CA GLU A 81 -3.73 1.79 17.46
C GLU A 81 -5.01 2.62 17.22
N GLN A 82 -5.44 3.40 18.21
CA GLN A 82 -6.59 4.31 18.07
C GLN A 82 -7.86 3.62 17.50
N TYR A 83 -8.08 2.35 17.87
CA TYR A 83 -9.20 1.50 17.46
C TYR A 83 -9.23 1.01 16.01
N TYR A 84 -8.53 1.68 15.08
CA TYR A 84 -8.61 1.34 13.64
C TYR A 84 -7.28 1.30 12.91
N LEU A 85 -6.22 1.91 13.43
CA LEU A 85 -4.94 2.02 12.73
C LEU A 85 -4.15 0.71 12.83
N PRO A 86 -3.92 -0.02 11.71
CA PRO A 86 -3.13 -1.25 11.75
C PRO A 86 -1.69 -0.96 12.18
N ARG A 87 -1.26 -1.66 13.24
CA ARG A 87 0.11 -1.68 13.72
C ARG A 87 0.66 -3.10 13.59
N LEU A 88 1.84 -3.19 13.00
CA LEU A 88 2.57 -4.43 12.75
C LEU A 88 3.91 -4.32 13.48
N ASP A 89 4.11 -5.07 14.55
CA ASP A 89 5.41 -5.17 15.22
C ASP A 89 6.15 -6.38 14.65
N PHE A 90 7.11 -6.13 13.75
CA PHE A 90 7.98 -7.12 13.14
C PHE A 90 9.13 -7.46 14.08
N PHE A 91 9.33 -8.76 14.33
CA PHE A 91 10.48 -9.28 15.04
C PHE A 91 11.35 -10.02 14.03
N LEU A 92 12.48 -9.42 13.71
CA LEU A 92 13.39 -9.92 12.69
C LEU A 92 14.50 -10.75 13.34
N LYS A 93 15.04 -11.67 12.56
CA LYS A 93 16.19 -12.47 12.95
C LYS A 93 17.36 -11.58 13.36
N GLY A 94 18.04 -11.93 14.45
CA GLY A 94 19.07 -11.09 15.06
C GLY A 94 18.55 -10.15 16.16
N GLY A 95 17.25 -10.20 16.48
CA GLY A 95 16.67 -9.47 17.61
C GLY A 95 16.22 -8.05 17.28
N ILE A 96 16.24 -7.68 15.99
CA ILE A 96 15.83 -6.35 15.51
C ILE A 96 14.31 -6.26 15.54
N ARG A 97 13.80 -5.13 16.01
CA ARG A 97 12.37 -4.83 16.03
C ARG A 97 12.05 -3.66 15.11
N VAL A 98 11.05 -3.84 14.25
CA VAL A 98 10.53 -2.78 13.38
C VAL A 98 9.04 -2.64 13.61
N THR A 99 8.55 -1.41 13.75
CA THR A 99 7.11 -1.12 13.85
C THR A 99 6.61 -0.55 12.53
N GLY A 100 5.75 -1.29 11.84
CA GLY A 100 5.04 -0.83 10.65
C GLY A 100 3.65 -0.28 10.98
N ARG A 101 3.22 0.76 10.26
CA ARG A 101 1.86 1.31 10.30
C ARG A 101 1.39 1.64 8.90
N ILE A 102 0.15 1.32 8.60
CA ILE A 102 -0.47 1.59 7.30
C ILE A 102 -1.66 2.52 7.52
N PHE A 103 -1.63 3.70 6.92
CA PHE A 103 -2.72 4.67 7.05
C PHE A 103 -2.93 5.50 5.80
N THR A 104 -4.08 6.16 5.74
CA THR A 104 -4.37 7.17 4.73
C THR A 104 -4.39 8.52 5.45
N ASP A 105 -3.77 9.55 4.88
CA ASP A 105 -3.96 10.91 5.39
C ASP A 105 -5.38 11.38 5.04
N LEU A 106 -5.98 12.20 5.91
CA LEU A 106 -7.31 12.77 5.71
C LEU A 106 -7.37 13.70 4.50
N LYS A 107 -6.25 14.30 4.09
CA LYS A 107 -6.20 15.28 2.99
C LYS A 107 -5.51 14.78 1.73
N GLU A 108 -4.87 13.62 1.78
CA GLU A 108 -4.09 13.08 0.66
C GLU A 108 -4.80 11.93 -0.02
N LYS A 109 -4.61 11.81 -1.33
CA LYS A 109 -5.11 10.68 -2.12
C LYS A 109 -4.08 9.58 -2.12
N GLY A 110 -4.20 8.62 -1.20
CA GLY A 110 -3.26 7.50 -1.16
C GLY A 110 -3.17 6.83 0.19
N LEU A 111 -2.11 6.06 0.37
CA LEU A 111 -1.73 5.45 1.64
C LEU A 111 -0.25 5.69 1.95
N ILE A 112 0.06 5.63 3.23
CA ILE A 112 1.39 5.72 3.81
C ILE A 112 1.68 4.38 4.48
N TYR A 113 2.84 3.81 4.16
CA TYR A 113 3.39 2.68 4.90
C TYR A 113 4.62 3.17 5.65
N SER A 114 4.44 3.49 6.94
CA SER A 114 5.51 3.99 7.79
C SER A 114 6.17 2.87 8.58
N PHE A 115 7.48 2.97 8.73
CA PHE A 115 8.30 2.06 9.52
C PHE A 115 9.07 2.82 10.58
N GLU A 116 9.29 2.15 11.71
CA GLU A 116 10.07 2.67 12.82
C GLU A 116 11.02 1.59 13.35
N SER A 117 12.32 1.87 13.39
CA SER A 117 13.37 0.96 13.84
C SER A 117 14.37 1.68 14.75
N SER A 118 14.83 1.04 15.82
CA SER A 118 15.93 1.56 16.64
C SER A 118 17.31 1.35 16.02
N GLU A 119 17.40 0.41 15.09
CA GLU A 119 18.62 0.06 14.37
C GLU A 119 18.57 0.59 12.94
N GLU A 120 19.72 0.90 12.36
CA GLU A 120 19.81 1.27 10.95
C GLU A 120 19.63 0.02 10.08
N ILE A 121 18.54 0.02 9.31
CA ILE A 121 18.18 -1.05 8.38
C ILE A 121 17.71 -0.46 7.05
N GLU A 122 17.90 -1.19 5.96
CA GLU A 122 17.25 -0.89 4.69
C GLU A 122 15.92 -1.62 4.63
N ILE A 123 14.88 -0.92 4.20
CA ILE A 123 13.55 -1.48 3.99
C ILE A 123 13.25 -1.36 2.51
N SER A 124 12.88 -2.48 1.90
CA SER A 124 12.37 -2.52 0.54
C SER A 124 10.87 -2.78 0.54
N LEU A 125 10.13 -2.09 -0.31
CA LEU A 125 8.72 -2.34 -0.58
C LEU A 125 8.58 -2.77 -2.04
N PHE A 126 8.43 -4.07 -2.23
CA PHE A 126 8.23 -4.65 -3.55
C PHE A 126 6.79 -4.43 -3.99
N PHE A 127 6.59 -3.82 -5.16
CA PHE A 127 5.30 -3.59 -5.78
C PHE A 127 5.12 -4.47 -7.02
N ASP A 128 4.01 -5.18 -7.05
CA ASP A 128 3.58 -6.00 -8.18
C ASP A 128 2.11 -5.74 -8.48
N LEU A 129 1.81 -5.23 -9.68
CA LEU A 129 0.45 -5.07 -10.15
C LEU A 129 0.16 -6.08 -11.25
N ARG A 130 -0.47 -7.20 -10.88
CA ARG A 130 -0.81 -8.27 -11.80
C ARG A 130 -2.21 -8.13 -12.37
N ASP A 131 -3.17 -7.79 -11.53
CA ASP A 131 -4.59 -7.75 -11.88
C ASP A 131 -5.24 -6.42 -11.53
N VAL A 132 -6.18 -6.03 -12.37
CA VAL A 132 -7.09 -4.91 -12.13
C VAL A 132 -8.50 -5.44 -12.33
N CYS A 133 -9.34 -5.25 -11.32
CA CYS A 133 -10.70 -5.77 -11.31
C CYS A 133 -11.71 -4.66 -11.06
N LEU A 134 -12.91 -4.78 -11.62
CA LEU A 134 -14.06 -3.98 -11.24
C LEU A 134 -14.91 -4.75 -10.24
N LEU A 135 -15.17 -4.14 -9.08
CA LEU A 135 -16.08 -4.65 -8.06
C LEU A 135 -17.38 -3.84 -8.10
N ARG A 136 -18.46 -4.48 -8.53
CA ARG A 136 -19.81 -3.89 -8.46
C ARG A 136 -20.78 -4.77 -7.67
N PHE A 137 -20.52 -6.07 -7.62
CA PHE A 137 -21.18 -7.11 -6.81
C PHE A 137 -20.30 -8.36 -6.70
N ASP A 138 -19.52 -8.62 -7.75
CA ASP A 138 -18.48 -9.64 -7.84
C ASP A 138 -17.24 -9.01 -8.49
N SER A 139 -16.11 -9.74 -8.47
CA SER A 139 -14.86 -9.32 -9.08
C SER A 139 -14.81 -9.68 -10.56
N HIS A 140 -14.67 -8.65 -11.39
CA HIS A 140 -14.52 -8.79 -12.83
C HIS A 140 -13.16 -8.25 -13.26
N LYS A 141 -12.25 -9.15 -13.64
CA LYS A 141 -10.97 -8.76 -14.22
C LYS A 141 -11.18 -7.94 -15.48
N ILE A 142 -10.48 -6.82 -15.58
CA ILE A 142 -10.49 -5.96 -16.75
C ILE A 142 -9.12 -5.99 -17.43
N GLU A 143 -9.15 -5.99 -18.76
CA GLU A 143 -7.92 -5.84 -19.54
C GLU A 143 -7.45 -4.39 -19.47
N THR A 144 -6.25 -4.19 -18.94
CA THR A 144 -5.65 -2.87 -18.75
C THR A 144 -4.25 -2.85 -19.31
N LYS A 145 -3.88 -1.74 -19.95
CA LYS A 145 -2.48 -1.45 -20.24
C LYS A 145 -1.84 -0.78 -19.02
N LYS A 146 -0.68 -1.29 -18.60
CA LYS A 146 0.11 -0.78 -17.49
C LYS A 146 1.41 -0.21 -18.03
N ILE A 147 1.78 0.99 -17.60
CA ILE A 147 3.05 1.61 -17.97
C ILE A 147 3.68 2.19 -16.73
N ILE A 148 4.89 1.73 -16.40
CA ILE A 148 5.71 2.31 -15.35
C ILE A 148 6.73 3.26 -16.00
N LYS A 149 6.75 4.50 -15.52
CA LYS A 149 7.64 5.57 -16.03
C LYS A 149 8.10 6.47 -14.88
N ARG A 150 9.15 7.26 -15.11
CA ARG A 150 9.46 8.40 -14.22
C ARG A 150 8.55 9.57 -14.57
N ASP A 151 8.00 10.22 -13.56
CA ASP A 151 7.35 11.51 -13.75
C ASP A 151 8.39 12.58 -14.13
N LYS A 152 7.93 13.64 -14.80
CA LYS A 152 8.82 14.66 -15.37
C LYS A 152 9.20 15.76 -14.37
N TRP A 153 8.47 15.88 -13.28
CA TRP A 153 8.57 16.99 -12.34
C TRP A 153 9.45 16.64 -11.16
N LEU A 154 9.19 15.50 -10.52
CA LEU A 154 9.88 15.03 -9.32
C LEU A 154 10.82 13.85 -9.61
N GLY A 155 10.65 13.18 -10.75
CA GLY A 155 11.47 12.03 -11.13
C GLY A 155 11.08 10.73 -10.42
N ASN A 156 10.00 10.75 -9.65
CA ASN A 156 9.39 9.63 -8.96
C ASN A 156 8.82 8.60 -9.95
N PRO A 157 8.82 7.31 -9.59
CA PRO A 157 8.15 6.29 -10.38
C PRO A 157 6.62 6.48 -10.31
N VAL A 158 5.98 6.32 -11.46
CA VAL A 158 4.53 6.35 -11.62
C VAL A 158 4.09 5.15 -12.45
N ALA A 159 3.14 4.37 -11.94
CA ALA A 159 2.47 3.30 -12.65
C ALA A 159 1.12 3.77 -13.18
N ASN A 160 1.03 3.99 -14.48
CA ASN A 160 -0.20 4.34 -15.18
C ASN A 160 -0.96 3.08 -15.57
N ILE A 161 -2.27 3.08 -15.33
CA ILE A 161 -3.19 1.99 -15.58
C ILE A 161 -4.34 2.55 -16.39
N PHE A 162 -4.54 2.02 -17.59
CA PHE A 162 -5.59 2.55 -18.47
C PHE A 162 -6.26 1.46 -19.32
N SER A 163 -7.55 1.62 -19.49
CA SER A 163 -8.44 0.87 -20.37
C SER A 163 -9.54 1.81 -20.89
N SER A 164 -10.50 1.30 -21.65
CA SER A 164 -11.64 2.10 -22.12
C SER A 164 -12.55 2.60 -20.98
N GLY A 165 -12.54 1.93 -19.82
CA GLY A 165 -13.40 2.26 -18.68
C GLY A 165 -12.65 2.70 -17.42
N VAL A 166 -11.34 2.46 -17.31
CA VAL A 166 -10.54 2.81 -16.13
C VAL A 166 -9.33 3.63 -16.56
N SER A 167 -9.10 4.74 -15.87
CA SER A 167 -7.86 5.52 -15.94
C SER A 167 -7.43 5.81 -14.50
N LEU A 168 -6.21 5.41 -14.17
CA LEU A 168 -5.63 5.55 -12.84
C LEU A 168 -4.11 5.67 -12.96
N ALA A 169 -3.49 6.37 -12.02
CA ALA A 169 -2.06 6.34 -11.78
C ALA A 169 -1.75 6.13 -10.30
N LEU A 170 -0.72 5.33 -10.05
CA LEU A 170 -0.08 5.20 -8.74
C LEU A 170 1.26 5.93 -8.80
N ALA A 171 1.47 6.92 -7.95
CA ALA A 171 2.77 7.58 -7.80
C ALA A 171 3.43 7.09 -6.50
N PHE A 172 4.71 6.74 -6.57
CA PHE A 172 5.43 6.23 -5.41
C PHE A 172 6.55 7.18 -4.99
N GLY A 173 6.65 7.41 -3.69
CA GLY A 173 7.71 8.17 -3.07
C GLY A 173 8.07 7.60 -1.71
N GLY A 174 9.02 8.24 -1.07
CA GLY A 174 9.38 8.00 0.32
C GLY A 174 9.85 9.30 0.95
N ASP A 175 10.12 9.24 2.24
CA ASP A 175 10.68 10.39 2.96
C ASP A 175 12.20 10.45 2.71
N LYS A 176 13.03 10.23 3.71
CA LYS A 176 14.48 10.35 3.56
C LYS A 176 15.08 9.15 2.79
N ASP A 177 16.10 9.41 1.97
CA ASP A 177 16.91 8.39 1.30
C ASP A 177 16.07 7.40 0.45
N PHE A 178 15.01 7.91 -0.19
CA PHE A 178 14.14 7.13 -1.07
C PHE A 178 14.82 6.81 -2.40
N GLU A 179 14.87 5.52 -2.72
CA GLU A 179 15.43 5.00 -3.96
C GLU A 179 14.46 4.03 -4.65
N VAL A 180 14.68 3.82 -5.94
CA VAL A 180 13.96 2.83 -6.73
C VAL A 180 14.91 2.21 -7.74
N ASP A 181 14.88 0.87 -7.83
CA ASP A 181 15.70 0.13 -8.79
C ASP A 181 15.34 0.49 -10.24
N ASP A 182 16.22 0.22 -11.21
CA ASP A 182 15.88 0.42 -12.63
C ASP A 182 14.69 -0.48 -13.04
N PHE A 183 13.66 0.16 -13.59
CA PHE A 183 12.38 -0.43 -13.93
C PHE A 183 12.03 -0.30 -15.41
N LYS A 184 13.00 0.03 -16.26
CA LYS A 184 12.77 0.15 -17.71
C LYS A 184 12.24 -1.18 -18.28
N GLY A 185 10.98 -1.17 -18.73
CA GLY A 185 10.32 -2.35 -19.31
C GLY A 185 9.84 -3.40 -18.29
N LYS A 186 9.88 -3.09 -16.98
CA LYS A 186 9.35 -3.96 -15.92
C LYS A 186 7.92 -3.56 -15.56
N GLU A 187 7.15 -4.54 -15.08
CA GLU A 187 5.81 -4.33 -14.53
C GLU A 187 5.80 -4.29 -12.99
N THR A 188 6.97 -4.43 -12.38
CA THR A 188 7.17 -4.43 -10.93
C THR A 188 8.15 -3.33 -10.53
N LEU A 189 8.08 -2.89 -9.27
CA LEU A 189 8.98 -1.91 -8.68
C LEU A 189 9.56 -2.44 -7.39
N ASN A 190 10.80 -2.05 -7.10
CA ASN A 190 11.43 -2.27 -5.82
C ASN A 190 11.79 -0.91 -5.24
N LEU A 191 11.01 -0.47 -4.26
CA LEU A 191 11.13 0.84 -3.62
C LEU A 191 11.98 0.67 -2.36
N LYS A 192 12.96 1.53 -2.10
CA LYS A 192 13.87 1.39 -0.96
C LYS A 192 13.94 2.66 -0.13
N ILE A 193 14.09 2.49 1.18
CA ILE A 193 14.40 3.56 2.15
C ILE A 193 15.38 3.03 3.20
N SER A 194 16.25 3.89 3.72
CA SER A 194 16.99 3.61 4.97
C SER A 194 16.14 4.03 6.18
N CYS A 195 16.07 3.19 7.21
CA CYS A 195 15.29 3.44 8.41
C CYS A 195 16.16 3.34 9.66
N GLN A 196 16.36 4.49 10.31
CA GLN A 196 16.80 4.60 11.70
C GLN A 196 15.94 5.68 12.36
N ASN A 197 15.21 5.31 13.41
CA ASN A 197 14.00 6.01 13.89
C ASN A 197 12.85 5.81 12.91
N LYS A 198 12.30 6.86 12.29
CA LYS A 198 11.09 6.77 11.46
C LYS A 198 11.40 7.09 9.99
N ASN A 199 10.85 6.29 9.09
CA ASN A 199 10.81 6.58 7.65
C ASN A 199 9.53 5.98 7.05
N CYS A 200 9.15 6.34 5.82
CA CYS A 200 7.93 5.82 5.21
C CYS A 200 7.95 5.84 3.69
N PHE A 201 7.10 5.00 3.11
CA PHE A 201 6.71 5.06 1.71
C PHE A 201 5.38 5.80 1.56
N TYR A 202 5.31 6.63 0.52
CA TYR A 202 4.11 7.32 0.07
C TYR A 202 3.60 6.66 -1.21
N ILE A 203 2.35 6.23 -1.22
CA ILE A 203 1.69 5.67 -2.41
C ILE A 203 0.47 6.53 -2.68
N ALA A 204 0.60 7.45 -3.63
CA ALA A 204 -0.47 8.32 -4.06
C ALA A 204 -1.27 7.71 -5.21
N VAL A 205 -2.58 7.96 -5.23
CA VAL A 205 -3.52 7.41 -6.20
C VAL A 205 -4.27 8.55 -6.90
N ASN A 206 -4.13 8.64 -8.21
CA ASN A 206 -4.77 9.67 -9.04
C ASN A 206 -5.60 9.03 -10.16
N TYR A 207 -6.71 9.67 -10.57
CA TYR A 207 -7.47 9.22 -11.74
C TYR A 207 -6.82 9.64 -13.06
N ASP A 208 -6.03 10.72 -13.04
CA ASP A 208 -5.37 11.24 -14.23
C ASP A 208 -3.91 10.74 -14.35
N PRO A 209 -3.51 10.18 -15.51
CA PRO A 209 -2.23 9.50 -15.74
C PRO A 209 -1.01 10.43 -15.85
N ASP A 210 -1.18 11.73 -15.65
CA ASP A 210 -0.13 12.73 -15.51
C ASP A 210 0.05 13.21 -14.05
N GLY A 211 -0.76 12.69 -13.12
CA GLY A 211 -0.72 13.08 -11.71
C GLY A 211 -1.17 14.53 -11.47
N ALA A 212 -1.67 15.23 -12.50
CA ALA A 212 -2.26 16.54 -12.34
C ALA A 212 -3.67 16.35 -11.79
N SER A 213 -3.90 16.78 -10.55
CA SER A 213 -5.25 16.95 -10.01
C SER A 213 -5.42 18.35 -9.47
#